data_AF-A0AAP8NML9-F1
#
_entry.id   AF-A0AAP8NML9-F1
#
_cell.length_a   1.000
_cell.length_b   1.000
_cell.length_c   1.000
_cell.angle_alpha   90.00
_cell.angle_beta   90.00
_cell.angle_gamma   90.00
#
_symmetry.space_group_name_H-M   'P 1'
#
loop_
_entity.id
_entity.type
_entity.pdbx_description
1 polymer ?
#
loop_
_entity_poly.entity_id
_entity_poly.type
_entity_poly.pdbx_seq_one_letter_code
_entity_poly.pdbx_strand_id
1 'polypeptide(L)'
;MPRRFQEKRLFRSRSDGDCPVSQRLGRHKKKLGMNALSAAFSYYLAAGRRVEEMEEDGRLQDVYIRTPELVLMARRVDSAAPFGKVVDVRFRFEPGRCDAWHLHFLAGDVRELLAYKREILSLPWILTQHGKRGDGRLVKLPASRFCRLLGAFVGDEAFS
;
A
#
# COMPACT_ATOMS: atom_id res chain seq x y z
N MET A 1 -59.54 20.00 11.25
CA MET A 1 -59.28 19.55 9.87
C MET A 1 -58.30 18.38 9.89
N PRO A 2 -58.78 17.14 9.74
CA PRO A 2 -57.97 15.92 9.76
C PRO A 2 -57.84 15.29 8.36
N ARG A 3 -56.73 14.60 8.06
CA ARG A 3 -56.69 13.45 7.13
C ARG A 3 -55.66 12.45 7.68
N ARG A 4 -56.05 11.35 8.35
CA ARG A 4 -56.57 10.06 7.85
C ARG A 4 -55.62 9.39 6.84
N PHE A 5 -55.01 8.25 7.22
CA PHE A 5 -55.41 6.87 6.81
C PHE A 5 -54.90 6.56 5.37
N GLN A 6 -54.09 5.55 5.04
CA GLN A 6 -54.23 4.12 5.32
C GLN A 6 -52.92 3.34 5.09
N GLU A 7 -52.68 2.38 5.96
CA GLU A 7 -52.08 1.08 5.65
C GLU A 7 -53.10 0.25 4.84
N LYS A 8 -52.68 -0.40 3.75
CA LYS A 8 -53.28 -1.67 3.28
C LYS A 8 -52.42 -2.37 2.23
N ARG A 9 -52.12 -3.64 2.57
CA ARG A 9 -51.60 -4.72 1.72
C ARG A 9 -52.34 -4.81 0.39
N LEU A 10 -51.65 -5.29 -0.65
CA LEU A 10 -52.20 -6.37 -1.47
C LEU A 10 -51.08 -7.17 -2.15
N PHE A 11 -50.95 -8.43 -1.72
CA PHE A 11 -50.33 -9.50 -2.48
C PHE A 11 -51.14 -9.77 -3.77
N ARG A 12 -50.45 -10.01 -4.89
CA ARG A 12 -50.86 -10.86 -6.03
C ARG A 12 -49.56 -11.22 -6.80
N SER A 13 -48.92 -12.37 -6.55
CA SER A 13 -49.16 -13.72 -7.10
C SER A 13 -49.02 -13.84 -8.64
N ARG A 14 -47.82 -14.32 -9.04
CA ARG A 14 -47.39 -15.18 -10.17
C ARG A 14 -48.19 -15.21 -11.48
N SER A 15 -47.47 -15.28 -12.60
CA SER A 15 -47.61 -16.38 -13.57
C SER A 15 -46.28 -16.69 -14.24
N ASP A 16 -46.03 -17.99 -14.34
CA ASP A 16 -44.85 -18.67 -14.84
C ASP A 16 -44.64 -18.51 -16.36
N GLY A 17 -43.39 -18.69 -16.78
CA GLY A 17 -42.99 -18.77 -18.18
C GLY A 17 -41.60 -19.39 -18.27
N ASP A 18 -41.55 -20.73 -18.19
CA ASP A 18 -40.39 -21.57 -18.48
C ASP A 18 -39.82 -21.29 -19.88
N CYS A 19 -38.49 -21.16 -19.98
CA CYS A 19 -37.71 -22.00 -20.89
C CYS A 19 -36.21 -22.00 -20.50
N PRO A 20 -35.53 -23.16 -20.51
CA PRO A 20 -34.21 -23.36 -19.94
C PRO A 20 -33.10 -23.31 -21.00
N VAL A 21 -31.86 -23.56 -20.56
CA VAL A 21 -30.61 -23.71 -21.33
C VAL A 21 -29.74 -22.44 -21.40
N SER A 22 -28.90 -22.26 -20.38
CA SER A 22 -27.45 -22.29 -20.61
C SER A 22 -26.73 -22.57 -19.30
N GLN A 23 -26.38 -23.84 -19.09
CA GLN A 23 -25.40 -24.23 -18.10
C GLN A 23 -24.00 -23.78 -18.54
N ARG A 24 -23.16 -23.49 -17.54
CA ARG A 24 -21.70 -23.39 -17.59
C ARG A 24 -21.15 -22.14 -18.27
N LEU A 25 -20.72 -21.21 -17.43
CA LEU A 25 -19.30 -20.86 -17.38
C LEU A 25 -18.99 -20.29 -16.00
N GLY A 26 -18.09 -20.98 -15.30
CA GLY A 26 -17.57 -20.53 -14.02
C GLY A 26 -17.02 -19.12 -14.15
N ARG A 27 -17.59 -18.21 -13.37
CA ARG A 27 -16.82 -17.11 -12.81
C ARG A 27 -17.06 -17.18 -11.32
N HIS A 28 -16.18 -17.92 -10.65
CA HIS A 28 -15.61 -17.36 -9.44
C HIS A 28 -15.34 -15.90 -9.76
N LYS A 29 -16.14 -14.98 -9.22
CA LYS A 29 -15.67 -13.64 -8.98
C LYS A 29 -14.45 -13.84 -8.08
N LYS A 30 -13.27 -14.07 -8.68
CA LYS A 30 -12.04 -13.55 -8.09
C LYS A 30 -12.46 -12.12 -7.76
N LYS A 31 -12.57 -11.80 -6.46
CA LYS A 31 -12.36 -10.41 -6.05
C LYS A 31 -11.16 -9.99 -6.88
N LEU A 32 -11.35 -9.03 -7.78
CA LEU A 32 -10.24 -8.40 -8.47
C LEU A 32 -9.52 -7.68 -7.33
N GLY A 33 -8.71 -8.44 -6.59
CA GLY A 33 -8.04 -8.00 -5.38
C GLY A 33 -7.22 -6.81 -5.82
N MET A 34 -7.44 -5.66 -5.18
CA MET A 34 -6.74 -4.42 -5.51
C MET A 34 -5.25 -4.74 -5.60
N ASN A 35 -4.72 -4.76 -6.82
CA ASN A 35 -3.29 -4.92 -7.03
C ASN A 35 -2.61 -3.68 -6.42
N ALA A 36 -1.39 -3.85 -5.91
CA ALA A 36 -0.66 -2.78 -5.23
C ALA A 36 -0.52 -1.55 -6.14
N LEU A 37 -0.39 -1.76 -7.45
CA LEU A 37 -0.38 -0.69 -8.46
C LEU A 37 -1.62 0.20 -8.41
N SER A 38 -2.82 -0.37 -8.47
CA SER A 38 -4.08 0.38 -8.43
C SER A 38 -4.28 1.12 -7.10
N ALA A 39 -3.85 0.51 -6.00
CA ALA A 39 -3.89 1.15 -4.69
C ALA A 39 -2.90 2.32 -4.59
N ALA A 40 -1.69 2.18 -5.13
CA ALA A 40 -0.69 3.25 -5.21
C ALA A 40 -1.15 4.39 -6.12
N PHE A 41 -1.77 4.08 -7.27
CA PHE A 41 -2.40 5.10 -8.13
C PHE A 41 -3.50 5.85 -7.38
N SER A 42 -4.37 5.13 -6.69
CA SER A 42 -5.44 5.73 -5.88
C SER A 42 -4.89 6.63 -4.77
N TYR A 43 -3.76 6.26 -4.16
CA TYR A 43 -3.07 7.08 -3.18
C TYR A 43 -2.61 8.43 -3.77
N TYR A 44 -1.98 8.42 -4.95
CA TYR A 44 -1.56 9.65 -5.63
C TYR A 44 -2.75 10.54 -6.03
N LEU A 45 -3.78 9.92 -6.62
CA LEU A 45 -5.00 10.64 -7.00
C LEU A 45 -5.69 11.29 -5.79
N ALA A 46 -5.75 10.59 -4.66
CA ALA A 46 -6.31 11.12 -3.42
C ALA A 46 -5.50 12.29 -2.84
N ALA A 47 -4.21 12.39 -3.17
CA ALA A 47 -3.35 13.52 -2.83
C ALA A 47 -3.44 14.68 -3.85
N GLY A 48 -4.35 14.62 -4.82
CA GLY A 48 -4.49 15.61 -5.89
C GLY A 48 -3.38 15.55 -6.94
N ARG A 49 -2.64 14.44 -7.01
CA ARG A 49 -1.51 14.24 -7.91
C ARG A 49 -1.87 13.26 -9.01
N ARG A 50 -1.15 13.36 -10.13
CA ARG A 50 -1.33 12.48 -11.29
C ARG A 50 -0.54 11.19 -11.12
N VAL A 51 -0.92 10.15 -11.87
CA VAL A 51 -0.22 8.87 -11.88
C VAL A 51 1.18 9.01 -12.48
N GLU A 52 1.34 9.87 -13.48
CA GLU A 52 2.63 10.17 -14.10
C GLU A 52 3.63 10.75 -13.09
N GLU A 53 3.14 11.55 -12.14
CA GLU A 53 3.99 12.09 -11.07
C GLU A 53 4.51 11.02 -10.12
N MET A 54 3.79 9.90 -9.95
CA MET A 54 4.30 8.75 -9.20
C MET A 54 5.49 8.12 -9.91
N GLU A 55 5.44 8.02 -11.24
CA GLU A 55 6.56 7.51 -12.01
C GLU A 55 7.75 8.47 -12.00
N GLU A 56 7.50 9.78 -12.09
CA GLU A 56 8.52 10.82 -11.97
C GLU A 56 9.20 10.77 -10.60
N ASP A 57 8.44 10.74 -9.52
CA ASP A 57 8.98 10.64 -8.17
C ASP A 57 9.74 9.32 -7.98
N GLY A 58 9.26 8.21 -8.55
CA GLY A 58 9.92 6.91 -8.53
C GLY A 58 11.32 6.95 -9.19
N ARG A 59 11.46 7.64 -10.32
CA ARG A 59 12.77 7.84 -10.99
C ARG A 59 13.74 8.70 -10.15
N LEU A 60 13.21 9.48 -9.21
CA LEU A 60 14.01 10.25 -8.28
C LEU A 60 14.44 9.45 -7.04
N GLN A 61 14.00 8.20 -6.89
CA GLN A 61 14.42 7.37 -5.77
C GLN A 61 15.67 6.54 -6.10
N ASP A 62 16.37 6.07 -5.07
CA ASP A 62 17.46 5.11 -5.26
C ASP A 62 16.91 3.71 -5.61
N VAL A 63 15.74 3.38 -5.06
CA VAL A 63 15.03 2.11 -5.30
C VAL A 63 13.56 2.41 -5.54
N TYR A 64 13.03 1.86 -6.63
CA TYR A 64 11.61 1.93 -6.97
C TYR A 64 11.10 0.54 -7.36
N ILE A 65 10.30 -0.06 -6.49
CA ILE A 65 9.65 -1.35 -6.73
C ILE A 65 8.23 -1.07 -7.22
N ARG A 66 7.89 -1.65 -8.37
CA ARG A 66 6.60 -1.49 -9.02
C ARG A 66 6.10 -2.83 -9.53
N THR A 67 5.60 -3.64 -8.62
CA THR A 67 4.98 -4.94 -8.95
C THR A 67 3.50 -4.94 -8.55
N PRO A 68 2.70 -5.90 -9.05
CA PRO A 68 1.34 -6.09 -8.59
C PRO A 68 1.22 -6.38 -7.08
N GLU A 69 2.28 -6.89 -6.46
CA GLU A 69 2.34 -7.32 -5.05
C GLU A 69 2.86 -6.21 -4.12
N LEU A 70 3.73 -5.32 -4.62
CA LEU A 70 4.37 -4.27 -3.84
C LEU A 70 4.66 -3.03 -4.68
N VAL A 71 4.31 -1.86 -4.14
CA VAL A 71 4.77 -0.56 -4.62
C VAL A 71 5.49 0.16 -3.48
N LEU A 72 6.81 0.29 -3.62
CA LEU A 72 7.69 0.94 -2.66
C LEU A 72 8.60 1.93 -3.36
N MET A 73 8.76 3.09 -2.74
CA MET A 73 9.80 4.06 -3.03
C MET A 73 10.79 4.09 -1.87
N ALA A 74 12.07 3.90 -2.13
CA ALA A 74 13.09 3.92 -1.11
C ALA A 74 14.32 4.72 -1.53
N ARG A 75 14.85 5.47 -0.57
CA ARG A 75 15.96 6.39 -0.81
C ARG A 75 16.87 6.49 0.39
N ARG A 76 18.14 6.79 0.13
CA ARG A 76 19.15 7.03 1.15
C ARG A 76 18.99 8.44 1.69
N VAL A 77 19.01 8.59 3.00
CA VAL A 77 18.83 9.86 3.70
C VAL A 77 19.82 10.00 4.85
N ASP A 78 20.13 11.25 5.20
CA ASP A 78 20.74 11.60 6.47
C ASP A 78 19.66 11.55 7.56
N SER A 79 19.77 10.61 8.49
CA SER A 79 18.76 10.40 9.53
C SER A 79 18.72 11.49 10.61
N ALA A 80 19.72 12.37 10.65
CA ALA A 80 19.73 13.55 11.51
C ALA A 80 19.08 14.76 10.82
N ALA A 81 18.70 14.66 9.54
CA ALA A 81 18.08 15.75 8.82
C ALA A 81 16.67 16.07 9.33
N PRO A 82 16.20 17.32 9.16
CA PRO A 82 14.83 17.70 9.49
C PRO A 82 13.80 16.84 8.75
N PHE A 83 12.70 16.50 9.42
CA PHE A 83 11.60 15.69 8.89
C PHE A 83 11.20 16.10 7.47
N GLY A 84 10.98 17.40 7.24
CA GLY A 84 10.57 17.93 5.93
C GLY A 84 11.52 17.55 4.79
N LYS A 85 12.84 17.54 5.04
CA LYS A 85 13.83 17.11 4.04
C LYS A 85 13.83 15.60 3.83
N VAL A 86 13.60 14.82 4.89
CA VAL A 86 13.56 13.34 4.81
C VAL A 86 12.33 12.87 4.03
N VAL A 87 11.17 13.50 4.22
CA VAL A 87 9.92 13.09 3.56
C VAL A 87 9.71 13.73 2.19
N ASP A 88 10.42 14.82 1.86
CA ASP A 88 10.42 15.39 0.51
C ASP A 88 11.13 14.43 -0.46
N VAL A 89 10.32 13.74 -1.26
CA VAL A 89 10.75 12.73 -2.25
C VAL A 89 11.68 13.30 -3.34
N ARG A 90 11.70 14.63 -3.53
CA ARG A 90 12.51 15.32 -4.55
C ARG A 90 13.82 15.87 -4.00
N PHE A 91 13.93 16.04 -2.68
CA PHE A 91 15.16 16.50 -2.04
C PHE A 91 16.28 15.47 -2.20
N ARG A 92 17.51 15.88 -2.52
CA ARG A 92 18.66 14.97 -2.66
C ARG A 92 19.66 15.16 -1.52
N PHE A 93 20.04 14.06 -0.90
CA PHE A 93 21.11 14.03 0.10
C PHE A 93 22.44 13.69 -0.56
N GLU A 94 23.51 14.28 -0.03
CA GLU A 94 24.88 13.90 -0.38
C GLU A 94 25.14 12.44 0.04
N PRO A 95 25.57 11.55 -0.87
CA PRO A 95 25.70 10.12 -0.57
C PRO A 95 26.57 9.80 0.64
N GLY A 96 27.64 10.58 0.87
CA GLY A 96 28.54 10.40 2.02
C GLY A 96 27.94 10.74 3.38
N ARG A 97 26.76 11.37 3.43
CA ARG A 97 26.04 11.71 4.66
C ARG A 97 24.89 10.75 4.96
N CYS A 98 24.51 9.89 4.02
CA CYS A 98 23.36 9.03 4.18
C CYS A 98 23.69 7.83 5.06
N ASP A 99 22.96 7.68 6.16
CA ASP A 99 23.10 6.58 7.10
C ASP A 99 21.82 5.75 7.25
N ALA A 100 20.73 6.14 6.56
CA ALA A 100 19.45 5.45 6.64
C ALA A 100 18.75 5.28 5.29
N TRP A 101 17.95 4.24 5.17
CA TRP A 101 16.91 4.14 4.16
C TRP A 101 15.63 4.78 4.66
N HIS A 102 15.05 5.71 3.90
CA HIS A 102 13.66 6.12 4.08
C HIS A 102 12.77 5.27 3.16
N LEU A 103 11.83 4.53 3.75
CA LEU A 103 10.91 3.66 3.04
C LEU A 103 9.53 4.33 2.94
N HIS A 104 9.14 4.74 1.74
CA HIS A 104 7.83 5.28 1.43
C HIS A 104 6.94 4.19 0.82
N PHE A 105 6.21 3.49 1.70
CA PHE A 105 5.33 2.40 1.32
C PHE A 105 4.02 2.94 0.73
N LEU A 106 3.80 2.70 -0.57
CA LEU A 106 2.60 3.18 -1.25
C LEU A 106 1.46 2.17 -1.15
N ALA A 107 1.75 0.89 -1.41
CA ALA A 107 0.76 -0.18 -1.35
C ALA A 107 1.41 -1.57 -1.43
N GLY A 108 0.63 -2.60 -1.08
CA GLY A 108 0.97 -3.99 -1.29
C GLY A 108 1.26 -4.75 0.01
N ASP A 109 2.06 -5.81 -0.10
CA ASP A 109 2.50 -6.61 1.02
C ASP A 109 3.93 -6.26 1.44
N VAL A 110 4.09 -5.82 2.68
CA VAL A 110 5.39 -5.45 3.24
C VAL A 110 6.36 -6.63 3.34
N ARG A 111 5.86 -7.87 3.33
CA ARG A 111 6.67 -9.10 3.39
C ARG A 111 7.53 -9.29 2.14
N GLU A 112 7.09 -8.76 0.99
CA GLU A 112 7.86 -8.76 -0.27
C GLU A 112 9.22 -8.06 -0.13
N LEU A 113 9.38 -7.17 0.87
CA LEU A 113 10.66 -6.54 1.18
C LEU A 113 11.74 -7.51 1.64
N LEU A 114 11.39 -8.72 2.09
CA LEU A 114 12.39 -9.73 2.46
C LEU A 114 13.23 -10.18 1.27
N ALA A 115 12.71 -10.11 0.04
CA ALA A 115 13.49 -10.36 -1.17
C ALA A 115 14.65 -9.36 -1.34
N TYR A 116 14.53 -8.16 -0.76
CA TYR A 116 15.49 -7.07 -0.83
C TYR A 116 16.28 -6.89 0.47
N LYS A 117 16.38 -7.96 1.28
CA LYS A 117 17.03 -7.92 2.60
C LYS A 117 18.48 -7.42 2.51
N ARG A 118 19.22 -7.79 1.46
CA ARG A 118 20.62 -7.38 1.29
C ARG A 118 20.73 -5.86 1.11
N GLU A 119 19.88 -5.28 0.30
CA GLU A 119 19.80 -3.84 0.04
C GLU A 119 19.36 -3.09 1.30
N ILE A 120 18.34 -3.58 2.00
CA ILE A 120 17.87 -2.99 3.26
C ILE A 120 18.98 -2.96 4.31
N LEU A 121 19.79 -4.02 4.39
CA LEU A 121 20.91 -4.13 5.34
C LEU A 121 22.17 -3.37 4.88
N SER A 122 22.17 -2.75 3.70
CA SER A 122 23.31 -1.94 3.23
C SER A 122 23.51 -0.66 4.02
N LEU A 123 22.47 -0.18 4.72
CA LEU A 123 22.55 0.94 5.65
C LEU A 123 22.12 0.50 7.05
N PRO A 124 22.69 1.11 8.10
CA PRO A 124 22.42 0.69 9.48
C PRO A 124 21.00 1.00 9.94
N TRP A 125 20.34 2.01 9.37
CA TRP A 125 19.06 2.54 9.84
C TRP A 125 17.96 2.47 8.79
N ILE A 126 16.73 2.29 9.26
CA ILE A 126 15.50 2.45 8.49
C ILE A 126 14.69 3.57 9.13
N LEU A 127 14.23 4.50 8.30
CA LEU A 127 13.22 5.48 8.62
C LEU A 127 11.92 5.09 7.92
N THR A 128 10.88 4.87 8.70
CA THR A 128 9.55 4.57 8.18
C THR A 128 8.51 5.42 8.89
N GLN A 129 7.46 5.78 8.18
CA GLN A 129 6.31 6.45 8.76
C GLN A 129 5.40 5.37 9.36
N HIS A 130 5.39 5.24 10.68
CA HIS A 130 4.49 4.32 11.39
C HIS A 130 3.38 5.13 12.05
N GLY A 131 2.16 5.06 11.52
CA GLY A 131 1.01 5.77 12.07
C GLY A 131 -0.22 5.72 11.17
N LYS A 132 -1.42 5.78 11.77
CA LYS A 132 -2.65 6.07 11.03
C LYS A 132 -2.48 7.46 10.42
N ARG A 133 -2.36 7.55 9.09
CA ARG A 133 -2.37 8.79 8.27
C ARG A 133 -2.40 10.09 9.10
N GLY A 134 -1.25 10.75 9.27
CA GLY A 134 -1.23 12.19 9.61
C GLY A 134 -0.52 12.60 10.91
N ASP A 135 0.07 11.68 11.66
CA ASP A 135 0.85 11.99 12.86
C ASP A 135 2.27 12.53 12.59
N GLY A 136 2.71 12.50 11.32
CA GLY A 136 3.90 13.22 10.86
C GLY A 136 5.22 12.80 11.53
N ARG A 137 5.27 11.60 12.12
CA ARG A 137 6.44 11.10 12.83
C ARG A 137 7.16 10.02 12.03
N LEU A 138 8.47 10.16 11.91
CA LEU A 138 9.36 9.12 11.40
C LEU A 138 9.83 8.26 12.56
N VAL A 139 9.68 6.94 12.42
CA VAL A 139 10.28 5.96 13.32
C VAL A 139 11.62 5.57 12.75
N LYS A 140 12.67 5.78 13.55
CA LYS A 140 14.02 5.29 13.28
C LYS A 140 14.22 3.95 13.97
N LEU A 141 14.62 2.93 13.20
CA LEU A 141 14.96 1.63 13.74
C LEU A 141 16.20 1.02 13.07
N PRO A 142 16.94 0.14 13.76
CA PRO A 142 18.02 -0.60 13.12
C PRO A 142 17.49 -1.45 11.95
N ALA A 143 18.21 -1.49 10.83
CA ALA A 143 17.83 -2.30 9.68
C ALA A 143 17.73 -3.80 10.01
N SER A 144 18.62 -4.30 10.86
CA SER A 144 18.55 -5.67 11.37
C SER A 144 17.28 -5.95 12.18
N ARG A 145 16.79 -4.95 12.95
CA ARG A 145 15.52 -5.06 13.67
C ARG A 145 14.34 -5.03 12.69
N PHE A 146 14.39 -4.15 11.69
CA PHE A 146 13.35 -4.09 10.65
C PHE A 146 13.20 -5.43 9.92
N CYS A 147 14.29 -6.02 9.42
CA CYS A 147 14.24 -7.32 8.75
C CYS A 147 13.74 -8.45 9.67
N ARG A 148 14.10 -8.44 10.96
CA ARG A 148 13.57 -9.42 11.93
C ARG A 148 12.06 -9.27 12.12
N LEU A 149 11.57 -8.03 12.23
CA LEU A 149 10.13 -7.78 12.33
C LEU A 149 9.40 -8.26 11.08
N LEU A 150 9.91 -7.96 9.88
CA LEU A 150 9.36 -8.47 8.63
C LEU A 150 9.31 -10.01 8.59
N GLY A 151 10.38 -10.68 9.03
CA GLY A 151 10.44 -12.14 9.12
C GLY A 151 9.49 -12.73 10.16
N ALA A 152 9.29 -12.05 11.31
CA ALA A 152 8.34 -12.48 12.33
C ALA A 152 6.88 -12.43 11.82
N PHE A 153 6.54 -11.49 10.92
CA PHE A 153 5.24 -11.49 10.24
C PHE A 153 5.04 -12.67 9.26
N VAL A 154 6.12 -13.34 8.84
CA VAL A 154 6.09 -14.54 7.99
C VAL A 154 6.08 -15.81 8.84
N GLY A 155 6.67 -15.78 10.03
CA GLY A 155 6.94 -16.92 10.87
C GLY A 155 5.85 -17.33 11.87
N ASP A 156 4.58 -17.36 11.45
CA ASP A 156 3.53 -18.12 12.17
C ASP A 156 3.26 -19.50 11.54
N GLU A 157 4.00 -19.89 10.48
CA GLU A 157 3.90 -21.23 9.87
C GLU A 157 5.25 -21.87 9.45
N ALA A 158 6.42 -21.35 9.84
CA ALA A 158 7.69 -21.85 9.28
C ALA A 158 8.88 -21.94 10.22
N PHE A 159 8.64 -22.12 11.53
CA PHE A 159 9.68 -22.59 12.45
C PHE A 159 9.07 -23.57 13.47
N SER A 160 8.92 -24.83 13.06
CA SER A 160 8.92 -26.01 13.94
C SER A 160 10.06 -26.92 13.50
#